data_AF-A0A2S7U1Z9-F1
#
_entry.id   AF-A0A2S7U1Z9-F1
#
_cell.length_a   1.000
_cell.length_b   1.000
_cell.length_c   1.000
_cell.angle_alpha   90.00
_cell.angle_beta   90.00
_cell.angle_gamma   90.00
#
_symmetry.space_group_name_H-M   'P 1'
#
loop_
_entity.id
_entity.type
_entity.pdbx_description
1 polymer ?
#
loop_
_entity_poly.entity_id
_entity_poly.type
_entity_poly.pdbx_seq_one_letter_code
_entity_poly.pdbx_strand_id
1 'polypeptide(L)'
;MRDTNNDGKFDKIEHIVKANGHGEHGPHGVIKAPDGKNLIVVIGNHTQIPEGVKSLNGHNWAEDTLHPHLKDASGHAVRIKAPGGTLIKFSADGSEQTVIANGMRNTYDIAANTNGALFGYDSDMEYDIGTP
;
A
#
# COMPACT_ATOMS: atom_id res chain seq x y z
N MET A 1 17.72 -3.33 8.65
CA MET A 1 19.16 -3.57 8.92
C MET A 1 19.36 -3.50 10.43
N ARG A 2 20.30 -4.26 10.99
CA ARG A 2 20.64 -4.24 12.42
C ARG A 2 22.15 -4.07 12.57
N ASP A 3 22.56 -3.46 13.66
CA ASP A 3 23.93 -3.46 14.17
C ASP A 3 23.93 -4.50 15.31
N THR A 4 24.56 -5.66 15.07
CA THR A 4 24.54 -6.77 16.03
C THR A 4 25.69 -6.75 17.02
N ASN A 5 26.66 -5.85 16.84
CA ASN A 5 27.86 -5.73 17.68
C ASN A 5 27.99 -4.35 18.36
N ASN A 6 27.03 -3.44 18.15
CA ASN A 6 26.97 -2.06 18.65
C ASN A 6 28.19 -1.21 18.25
N ASP A 7 28.78 -1.43 17.07
CA ASP A 7 29.91 -0.65 16.56
C ASP A 7 29.49 0.59 15.74
N GLY A 8 28.18 0.83 15.62
CA GLY A 8 27.60 1.93 14.85
C GLY A 8 27.50 1.64 13.36
N LYS A 9 27.83 0.43 12.91
CA LYS A 9 27.68 -0.01 11.52
C LYS A 9 26.64 -1.11 11.42
N PHE A 10 25.78 -0.99 10.42
CA PHE A 10 24.86 -2.08 10.11
C PHE A 10 25.62 -3.26 9.52
N ASP A 11 25.46 -4.43 10.12
CA ASP A 11 26.16 -5.68 9.78
C ASP A 11 25.19 -6.78 9.33
N LYS A 12 23.90 -6.67 9.65
CA LYS A 12 22.87 -7.63 9.28
C LYS A 12 21.78 -7.01 8.41
N ILE A 13 21.59 -7.59 7.24
CA ILE A 13 20.49 -7.28 6.31
C ILE A 13 19.49 -8.45 6.35
N GLU A 14 18.26 -8.15 6.74
CA GLU A 14 17.14 -9.09 6.70
C GLU A 14 16.07 -8.50 5.81
N HIS A 15 15.57 -9.30 4.88
CA HIS A 15 14.42 -8.95 4.07
C HIS A 15 13.16 -9.32 4.84
N ILE A 16 12.37 -8.31 5.21
CA ILE A 16 11.22 -8.49 6.10
C ILE A 16 9.98 -8.86 5.30
N VAL A 17 9.66 -8.10 4.25
CA VAL A 17 8.50 -8.34 3.39
C VAL A 17 8.85 -8.00 1.95
N LYS A 18 8.53 -8.93 1.05
CA LYS A 18 8.66 -8.70 -0.39
C LYS A 18 7.45 -7.93 -0.90
N ALA A 19 7.68 -6.70 -1.37
CA ALA A 19 6.67 -5.95 -2.11
C ALA A 19 6.82 -6.23 -3.62
N ASN A 20 5.86 -6.94 -4.20
CA ASN A 20 5.88 -7.29 -5.62
C ASN A 20 5.22 -6.18 -6.44
N GLY A 21 6.00 -5.20 -6.88
CA GLY A 21 5.57 -4.08 -7.72
C GLY A 21 6.76 -3.29 -8.22
N HIS A 22 6.58 -2.48 -9.27
CA HIS A 22 7.66 -1.66 -9.81
C HIS A 22 7.13 -0.42 -10.53
N GLY A 23 8.03 0.51 -10.83
CA GLY A 23 7.72 1.72 -11.58
C GLY A 23 6.97 2.75 -10.74
N GLU A 24 6.28 3.66 -11.44
CA GLU A 24 5.63 4.82 -10.82
C GLU A 24 4.45 4.45 -9.92
N HIS A 25 3.84 3.27 -10.12
CA HIS A 25 2.77 2.70 -9.28
C HIS A 25 3.26 1.59 -8.31
N GLY A 26 4.53 1.67 -7.94
CA GLY A 26 5.26 0.68 -7.14
C GLY A 26 5.01 0.76 -5.62
N PRO A 27 5.87 0.10 -4.83
CA PRO A 27 5.96 0.29 -3.39
C PRO A 27 6.49 1.71 -3.11
N HIS A 28 5.81 2.41 -2.21
CA HIS A 28 5.96 3.86 -2.05
C HIS A 28 6.40 4.23 -0.63
N GLY A 29 5.77 5.24 -0.02
CA GLY A 29 6.13 5.77 1.29
C GLY A 29 6.02 4.78 2.45
N VAL A 30 6.88 4.99 3.44
CA VAL A 30 6.85 4.31 4.74
C VAL A 30 6.97 5.34 5.85
N ILE A 31 6.08 5.25 6.83
CA ILE A 31 6.13 6.08 8.05
C ILE A 31 6.09 5.21 9.30
N LYS A 32 6.54 5.78 10.41
CA LYS A 32 6.24 5.21 11.73
C LYS A 32 4.75 5.37 12.00
N ALA A 33 4.12 4.30 12.47
CA ALA A 33 2.76 4.39 12.97
C ALA A 33 2.70 5.34 14.18
N PRO A 34 1.54 5.97 14.45
CA PRO A 34 1.36 6.86 15.61
C PRO A 34 1.66 6.20 16.97
N ASP A 35 1.59 4.87 17.04
CA ASP A 35 1.97 4.10 18.24
C ASP A 35 3.49 4.05 18.51
N GLY A 36 4.31 4.55 17.58
CA GLY A 36 5.77 4.61 17.68
C GLY A 36 6.49 3.27 17.57
N LYS A 37 5.75 2.16 17.39
CA LYS A 37 6.28 0.79 17.39
C LYS A 37 6.16 0.11 16.04
N ASN A 38 5.09 0.42 15.31
CA ASN A 38 4.77 -0.19 14.03
C ASN A 38 5.15 0.72 12.87
N LEU A 39 5.11 0.19 11.66
CA LEU A 39 5.28 0.92 10.41
C LEU A 39 3.97 0.92 9.64
N ILE A 40 3.75 1.95 8.83
CA ILE A 40 2.67 2.00 7.84
C ILE A 40 3.33 2.24 6.50
N VAL A 41 3.03 1.39 5.54
CA VAL A 41 3.53 1.47 4.17
C VAL A 41 2.34 1.70 3.24
N VAL A 42 2.52 2.61 2.29
CA VAL A 42 1.60 2.77 1.17
C VAL A 42 2.19 2.09 -0.07
N ILE A 43 1.35 1.38 -0.81
CA ILE A 43 1.71 0.76 -2.09
C ILE A 43 0.73 1.22 -3.16
N GLY A 44 1.23 1.49 -4.37
CA GLY A 44 0.41 1.80 -5.54
C GLY A 44 -0.36 0.58 -6.06
N ASN A 45 -1.38 0.81 -6.87
CA ASN A 45 -2.28 -0.22 -7.39
C ASN A 45 -1.61 -1.23 -8.34
N HIS A 46 -0.38 -0.99 -8.81
CA HIS A 46 0.39 -1.98 -9.57
C HIS A 46 1.28 -2.85 -8.67
N THR A 47 1.19 -2.67 -7.36
CA THR A 47 1.92 -3.46 -6.38
C THR A 47 0.99 -4.46 -5.73
N GLN A 48 1.40 -5.72 -5.71
CA GLN A 48 0.63 -6.78 -5.05
C GLN A 48 0.74 -6.65 -3.54
N ILE A 49 -0.39 -6.87 -2.87
CA ILE A 49 -0.41 -7.06 -1.43
C ILE A 49 0.40 -8.33 -1.11
N PRO A 50 1.35 -8.29 -0.16
CA PRO A 50 2.10 -9.47 0.26
C PRO A 50 1.17 -10.62 0.69
N GLU A 51 1.62 -11.85 0.49
CA GLU A 51 0.85 -13.03 0.89
C GLU A 51 0.68 -13.11 2.42
N GLY A 52 -0.48 -13.59 2.88
CA GLY A 52 -0.75 -13.80 4.31
C GLY A 52 -1.08 -12.53 5.12
N VAL A 53 -1.15 -11.37 4.48
CA VAL A 53 -1.55 -10.11 5.13
C VAL A 53 -3.01 -10.19 5.55
N LYS A 54 -3.30 -9.90 6.83
CA LYS A 54 -4.68 -9.80 7.35
C LYS A 54 -5.35 -8.53 6.84
N SER A 55 -6.67 -8.41 6.91
CA SER A 55 -7.38 -7.17 6.57
C SER A 55 -8.37 -6.79 7.66
N LEU A 56 -8.37 -5.52 8.07
CA LEU A 56 -9.34 -5.01 9.05
C LEU A 56 -10.79 -5.13 8.54
N ASN A 57 -10.98 -4.99 7.23
CA ASN A 57 -12.29 -5.03 6.58
C ASN A 57 -12.52 -6.35 5.83
N GLY A 58 -11.69 -7.37 6.08
CA GLY A 58 -11.71 -8.63 5.33
C GLY A 58 -11.17 -8.50 3.89
N HIS A 59 -11.27 -9.59 3.14
CA HIS A 59 -10.75 -9.72 1.77
C HIS A 59 -11.87 -9.81 0.72
N ASN A 60 -13.03 -9.22 0.99
CA ASN A 60 -14.13 -9.20 0.03
C ASN A 60 -13.88 -8.11 -1.03
N TRP A 61 -12.96 -8.40 -1.95
CA TRP A 61 -12.57 -7.53 -3.06
C TRP A 61 -13.12 -8.02 -4.41
N ALA A 62 -14.10 -8.92 -4.37
CA ALA A 62 -14.81 -9.33 -5.56
C ALA A 62 -15.60 -8.13 -6.10
N GLU A 63 -15.51 -7.92 -7.41
CA GLU A 63 -16.30 -6.92 -8.11
C GLU A 63 -17.68 -7.53 -8.40
N ASP A 64 -18.75 -6.90 -7.91
CA ASP A 64 -20.14 -7.26 -8.18
C ASP A 64 -20.82 -6.11 -8.94
N THR A 65 -20.47 -5.98 -10.22
CA THR A 65 -21.01 -4.92 -11.09
C THR A 65 -22.05 -5.50 -12.04
N LEU A 66 -23.20 -4.82 -12.15
CA LEU A 66 -24.27 -5.20 -13.09
C LEU A 66 -23.85 -5.06 -14.56
N HIS A 67 -22.91 -4.15 -14.84
CA HIS A 67 -22.39 -3.89 -16.17
C HIS A 67 -20.92 -4.30 -16.28
N PRO A 68 -20.44 -4.64 -17.50
CA PRO A 68 -19.02 -4.82 -17.73
C PRO A 68 -18.23 -3.57 -17.35
N HIS A 69 -17.03 -3.76 -16.80
CA HIS A 69 -16.13 -2.64 -16.51
C HIS A 69 -15.88 -1.80 -17.76
N LEU A 70 -16.15 -0.50 -17.63
CA LEU A 70 -15.62 0.50 -18.56
C LEU A 70 -14.12 0.60 -18.29
N LYS A 71 -13.34 0.05 -19.22
CA LYS A 71 -11.89 0.07 -19.14
C LYS A 71 -11.38 1.39 -19.68
N ASP A 72 -10.26 1.85 -19.13
CA ASP A 72 -9.50 2.95 -19.70
C ASP A 72 -9.21 2.69 -21.19
N ALA A 73 -9.65 3.61 -22.04
CA ALA A 73 -9.49 3.54 -23.49
C ALA A 73 -8.02 3.62 -23.92
N SER A 74 -7.15 4.25 -23.12
CA SER A 74 -5.70 4.28 -23.36
C SER A 74 -5.03 2.95 -22.99
N GLY A 75 -5.75 2.04 -22.34
CA GLY A 75 -5.25 0.73 -21.91
C GLY A 75 -4.46 0.75 -20.59
N HIS A 76 -4.38 1.88 -19.89
CA HIS A 76 -3.68 1.95 -18.62
C HIS A 76 -4.48 1.25 -17.50
N ALA A 77 -3.80 0.47 -16.66
CA ALA A 77 -4.36 -0.28 -15.52
C ALA A 77 -5.57 -1.21 -15.81
N VAL A 78 -5.93 -1.51 -17.07
CA VAL A 78 -7.14 -2.30 -17.45
C VAL A 78 -7.17 -3.77 -16.98
N ARG A 79 -6.10 -4.24 -16.36
CA ARG A 79 -5.95 -5.58 -15.76
C ARG A 79 -5.82 -5.55 -14.24
N ILE A 80 -5.74 -4.35 -13.66
CA ILE A 80 -5.66 -4.14 -12.22
C ILE A 80 -7.09 -4.24 -11.68
N LYS A 81 -7.23 -4.97 -10.57
CA LYS A 81 -8.50 -5.17 -9.89
C LYS A 81 -8.41 -4.65 -8.46
N ALA A 82 -9.56 -4.58 -7.79
CA ALA A 82 -9.62 -4.39 -6.36
C ALA A 82 -8.63 -5.32 -5.63
N PRO A 83 -7.98 -4.85 -4.56
CA PRO A 83 -8.31 -3.63 -3.82
C PRO A 83 -7.52 -2.39 -4.25
N GLY A 84 -6.70 -2.47 -5.30
CA GLY A 84 -5.86 -1.36 -5.76
C GLY A 84 -4.78 -0.96 -4.76
N GLY A 85 -4.40 0.31 -4.79
CA GLY A 85 -3.43 0.91 -3.88
C GLY A 85 -3.89 0.76 -2.44
N THR A 86 -2.94 0.45 -1.55
CA THR A 86 -3.25 -0.10 -0.23
C THR A 86 -2.32 0.46 0.85
N LEU A 87 -2.86 0.73 2.04
CA LEU A 87 -2.11 0.99 3.26
C LEU A 87 -1.98 -0.29 4.07
N ILE A 88 -0.75 -0.68 4.39
CA ILE A 88 -0.44 -1.87 5.17
C ILE A 88 0.32 -1.46 6.43
N LYS A 89 -0.18 -1.89 7.59
CA LYS A 89 0.50 -1.77 8.87
C LYS A 89 1.36 -3.00 9.09
N PHE A 90 2.62 -2.78 9.47
CA PHE A 90 3.60 -3.83 9.81
C PHE A 90 4.08 -3.66 11.24
N SER A 91 4.29 -4.77 11.95
CA SER A 91 5.19 -4.75 13.11
C SER A 91 6.61 -4.39 12.67
N ALA A 92 7.44 -3.84 13.57
CA ALA A 92 8.82 -3.45 13.24
C ALA A 92 9.68 -4.61 12.71
N ASP A 93 9.32 -5.85 13.02
CA ASP A 93 9.96 -7.08 12.55
C ASP A 93 9.20 -7.78 11.40
N GLY A 94 8.05 -7.23 10.98
CA GLY A 94 7.17 -7.77 9.92
C GLY A 94 6.45 -9.08 10.24
N SER A 95 6.51 -9.56 11.49
CA SER A 95 5.77 -10.75 11.93
C SER A 95 4.25 -10.58 11.83
N GLU A 96 3.73 -9.36 11.97
CA GLU A 96 2.32 -9.04 11.82
C GLU A 96 2.12 -8.01 10.71
N GLN A 97 1.16 -8.28 9.83
CA GLN A 97 0.87 -7.49 8.65
C GLN A 97 -0.63 -7.34 8.49
N THR A 98 -1.12 -6.12 8.33
CA THR A 98 -2.58 -5.86 8.23
C THR A 98 -2.87 -4.73 7.26
N VAL A 99 -3.74 -4.99 6.27
CA VAL A 99 -4.36 -3.95 5.45
C VAL A 99 -5.29 -3.11 6.33
N ILE A 100 -5.01 -1.81 6.40
CA ILE A 100 -5.78 -0.85 7.20
C ILE A 100 -6.66 0.08 6.34
N ALA A 101 -6.30 0.27 5.08
CA ALA A 101 -7.10 0.99 4.08
C ALA A 101 -6.70 0.53 2.67
N ASN A 102 -7.59 0.65 1.70
CA ASN A 102 -7.36 0.32 0.31
C ASN A 102 -8.30 1.09 -0.62
N GLY A 103 -8.15 0.92 -1.93
CA GLY A 103 -8.97 1.57 -2.96
C GLY A 103 -8.32 2.79 -3.60
N MET A 104 -7.05 3.10 -3.26
CA MET A 104 -6.30 4.18 -3.90
C MET A 104 -5.80 3.75 -5.27
N ARG A 105 -5.35 4.70 -6.09
CA ARG A 105 -4.67 4.41 -7.36
C ARG A 105 -3.16 4.41 -7.16
N ASN A 106 -2.58 5.55 -6.87
CA ASN A 106 -1.15 5.76 -6.79
C ASN A 106 -0.72 6.81 -5.75
N THR A 107 -1.13 6.64 -4.51
CA THR A 107 -0.65 7.46 -3.40
C THR A 107 0.86 7.25 -3.19
N TYR A 108 1.66 8.26 -3.53
CA TYR A 108 3.12 8.18 -3.46
C TYR A 108 3.68 8.30 -2.03
N ASP A 109 3.04 9.11 -1.18
CA ASP A 109 3.48 9.28 0.21
C ASP A 109 2.31 9.56 1.14
N ILE A 110 2.55 9.32 2.43
CA ILE A 110 1.59 9.50 3.50
C ILE A 110 2.23 10.19 4.71
N ALA A 111 1.42 10.88 5.48
CA ALA A 111 1.81 11.48 6.76
C ALA A 111 0.75 11.21 7.82
N ALA A 112 1.17 11.16 9.08
CA ALA A 112 0.27 11.06 10.22
C ALA A 112 0.26 12.37 11.02
N ASN A 113 -0.91 12.81 11.48
CA ASN A 113 -0.97 13.88 12.47
C ASN A 113 -0.81 13.33 13.91
N THR A 114 -0.76 14.23 14.89
CA THR A 114 -0.59 13.89 16.31
C THR A 114 -1.74 13.06 16.89
N ASN A 115 -2.91 13.06 16.26
CA ASN A 115 -4.07 12.28 16.67
C ASN A 115 -4.10 10.90 15.97
N GLY A 116 -3.13 10.62 15.10
CA GLY A 116 -3.00 9.37 14.37
C GLY A 116 -3.84 9.26 13.09
N ALA A 117 -4.48 10.34 12.64
CA ALA A 117 -5.10 10.36 11.33
C ALA A 117 -4.04 10.38 10.22
N LEU A 118 -4.28 9.62 9.16
CA LEU A 118 -3.40 9.52 8.00
C LEU A 118 -3.88 10.43 6.87
N PHE A 119 -2.92 11.06 6.21
CA PHE A 119 -3.12 11.95 5.07
C PHE A 119 -2.22 11.49 3.94
N GLY A 120 -2.70 11.54 2.71
CA GLY A 120 -1.93 11.26 1.50
C GLY A 120 -2.55 12.00 0.33
N TYR A 121 -1.81 12.09 -0.77
CA TYR A 121 -2.33 12.60 -2.03
C TYR A 121 -2.28 11.47 -3.05
N ASP A 122 -3.44 11.13 -3.60
CA ASP A 122 -3.60 10.06 -4.58
C ASP A 122 -3.68 10.67 -5.97
N SER A 123 -2.86 10.17 -6.90
CA SER A 123 -2.88 10.65 -8.29
C SER A 123 -4.15 10.18 -8.98
N ASP A 124 -4.93 11.11 -9.52
CA ASP A 124 -6.16 10.81 -10.24
C ASP A 124 -5.87 10.29 -11.67
N MET A 125 -6.96 9.98 -12.37
CA MET A 125 -6.96 9.61 -13.77
C MET A 125 -7.83 10.65 -14.50
N GLU A 126 -7.22 11.45 -15.38
CA GLU A 126 -7.86 12.62 -16.00
C GLU A 126 -9.06 12.27 -16.91
N TYR A 127 -9.25 10.99 -17.26
CA TYR A 127 -10.33 10.54 -18.15
C TYR A 127 -11.65 10.19 -17.44
N ASP A 128 -11.71 10.21 -16.11
CA ASP A 128 -12.95 9.92 -15.34
C ASP A 128 -13.94 11.12 -15.29
N ILE A 129 -13.83 12.07 -16.22
CA ILE A 129 -14.79 13.17 -16.34
C ILE A 129 -16.14 12.63 -16.86
N GLY A 130 -17.14 12.62 -15.99
CA GLY A 130 -18.55 12.46 -16.37
C GLY A 130 -19.09 11.04 -16.33
N THR A 131 -18.35 10.09 -15.76
CA THR A 131 -18.95 8.81 -15.32
C THR A 131 -19.55 9.00 -13.92
N PRO A 132 -20.78 8.48 -13.65
CA PRO A 132 -21.40 8.57 -12.34
C PRO A 132 -20.59 7.86 -11.24
#